data_AF-A0A090Q9Y7-F1
#
_entry.id   AF-A0A090Q9Y7-F1
#
_cell.length_a   1.000
_cell.length_b   1.000
_cell.length_c   1.000
_cell.angle_alpha   90.00
_cell.angle_beta   90.00
_cell.angle_gamma   90.00
#
_symmetry.space_group_name_H-M   'P 1'
#
loop_
_entity.id
_entity.type
_entity.pdbx_description
1 polymer ?
#
loop_
_entity_poly.entity_id
_entity_poly.type
_entity_poly.pdbx_seq_one_letter_code
_entity_poly.pdbx_strand_id
1 'polypeptide(L)'
;MIEEKLLSRKKPTYPVSQALNAYLKRYNRQTSIQVSYDDLLRFQGCITVYDKNEEDTLWVRCYYSDSERDIIDAALKKVYDILHSDGSDDLLDYLSVDAVDYCTFGNTKPFRIKIRNILNDGFTYFYVKKQMRHVFMD
;
A
#
# COMPACT_ATOMS: atom_id res chain seq x y z
N MET A 1 26.77 4.67 4.51
CA MET A 1 26.67 5.06 3.09
C MET A 1 25.83 4.00 2.40
N ILE A 2 24.59 4.32 2.01
CA ILE A 2 23.75 3.38 1.25
C ILE A 2 24.31 3.36 -0.16
N GLU A 3 24.81 2.20 -0.60
CA GLU A 3 25.29 2.02 -1.97
C GLU A 3 24.10 2.21 -2.91
N GLU A 4 24.14 3.27 -3.71
CA GLU A 4 23.01 3.66 -4.56
C GLU A 4 22.93 2.69 -5.74
N LYS A 5 22.14 1.62 -5.58
CA LYS A 5 21.88 0.65 -6.64
C LYS A 5 21.15 1.41 -7.78
N LEU A 6 21.85 1.67 -8.88
CA LEU A 6 21.30 2.43 -10.01
C LEU A 6 20.39 1.54 -10.88
N LEU A 7 19.18 2.00 -11.13
CA LEU A 7 18.25 1.35 -12.06
C LEU A 7 18.71 1.55 -13.51
N SER A 8 19.20 0.49 -14.15
CA SER A 8 19.63 0.52 -15.55
C SER A 8 18.48 0.71 -16.55
N ARG A 9 17.26 0.27 -16.20
CA ARG A 9 16.06 0.38 -17.04
C ARG A 9 14.84 0.79 -16.20
N LYS A 10 14.14 1.84 -16.63
CA LYS A 10 12.91 2.32 -15.98
C LYS A 10 11.70 1.86 -16.78
N LYS A 11 10.69 1.32 -16.10
CA LYS A 11 9.39 1.06 -16.73
C LYS A 11 8.72 2.40 -17.07
N PRO A 12 8.28 2.63 -18.32
CA PRO A 12 7.51 3.82 -18.68
C PRO A 12 6.17 3.82 -17.94
N THR A 13 5.65 5.01 -17.67
CA THR A 13 4.34 5.18 -17.02
C THR A 13 3.28 5.32 -18.10
N TYR A 14 2.28 4.44 -18.08
CA TYR A 14 1.15 4.49 -19.01
C TYR A 14 -0.07 5.09 -18.30
N PRO A 15 -0.67 6.17 -18.83
CA PRO A 15 -1.90 6.71 -18.25
C PRO A 15 -3.08 5.77 -18.50
N VAL A 16 -4.09 5.85 -17.63
CA VAL A 16 -5.37 5.16 -17.84
C VAL A 16 -6.04 5.79 -19.07
N SER A 17 -6.36 4.97 -20.07
CA SER A 17 -7.02 5.45 -21.29
C SER A 17 -8.45 5.92 -20.99
N GLN A 18 -8.99 6.83 -21.81
CA GLN A 18 -10.38 7.29 -21.64
C GLN A 18 -11.39 6.14 -21.71
N ALA A 19 -11.16 5.18 -22.62
CA ALA A 19 -12.00 3.99 -22.76
C ALA A 19 -11.99 3.11 -21.50
N LEU A 20 -10.80 2.87 -20.91
CA LEU A 20 -10.68 2.11 -19.67
C LEU A 20 -11.33 2.85 -18.51
N ASN A 21 -11.12 4.17 -18.40
CA ASN A 21 -11.74 4.96 -17.35
C ASN A 21 -13.28 4.94 -17.45
N ALA A 22 -13.83 5.06 -18.66
CA ALA A 22 -15.28 4.97 -18.89
C ALA A 22 -15.84 3.59 -18.52
N TYR A 23 -15.13 2.51 -18.85
CA TYR A 23 -15.48 1.16 -18.44
C TYR A 23 -15.53 1.04 -16.91
N LEU A 24 -14.46 1.44 -16.23
CA LEU A 24 -14.36 1.33 -14.78
C LEU A 24 -15.46 2.12 -14.06
N LYS A 25 -15.76 3.33 -14.54
CA LYS A 25 -16.87 4.13 -14.04
C LYS A 25 -18.23 3.45 -14.28
N ARG A 26 -18.45 2.88 -15.47
CA ARG A 26 -19.71 2.20 -15.82
C ARG A 26 -19.98 0.99 -14.93
N TYR A 27 -18.95 0.26 -14.53
CA TYR A 27 -19.06 -0.95 -13.69
C TYR A 27 -18.76 -0.69 -12.21
N ASN A 28 -18.72 0.57 -11.78
CA ASN A 28 -18.42 0.98 -10.40
C ASN A 28 -17.11 0.38 -9.83
N ARG A 29 -16.12 0.15 -10.71
CA ARG A 29 -14.79 -0.38 -10.39
C ARG A 29 -13.76 0.73 -10.13
N GLN A 30 -14.23 1.92 -9.79
CA GLN A 30 -13.40 3.06 -9.45
C GLN A 30 -13.77 3.51 -8.04
N THR A 31 -12.81 3.50 -7.12
CA THR A 31 -13.01 3.94 -5.75
C THR A 31 -12.04 5.07 -5.38
N SER A 32 -12.47 5.93 -4.47
CA SER A 32 -11.64 6.96 -3.84
C SER A 32 -11.19 6.46 -2.48
N ILE A 33 -9.89 6.50 -2.23
CA ILE A 33 -9.30 6.02 -1.00
C ILE A 33 -9.03 7.18 -0.05
N GLN A 34 -9.22 6.96 1.25
CA GLN A 34 -9.01 7.98 2.30
C GLN A 34 -7.54 8.28 2.62
N VAL A 35 -6.60 7.44 2.18
CA VAL A 35 -5.16 7.63 2.38
C VAL A 35 -4.41 7.76 1.04
N SER A 36 -3.74 8.88 0.85
CA SER A 36 -2.92 9.10 -0.34
C SER A 36 -1.52 8.50 -0.17
N TYR A 37 -0.82 8.32 -1.29
CA TYR A 37 0.59 7.95 -1.28
C TYR A 37 1.46 8.97 -0.52
N ASP A 38 1.11 10.26 -0.62
CA ASP A 38 1.84 11.33 0.06
C ASP A 38 1.60 11.32 1.57
N ASP A 39 0.43 10.86 2.03
CA ASP A 39 0.18 10.65 3.47
C ASP A 39 1.11 9.58 4.06
N LEU A 40 1.32 8.48 3.33
CA LEU A 40 2.22 7.39 3.74
C LEU A 40 3.70 7.80 3.70
N LEU A 41 4.08 8.78 2.88
CA LEU A 41 5.45 9.30 2.84
C LEU A 41 5.84 10.10 4.08
N ARG A 42 4.89 10.46 4.96
CA ARG A 42 5.17 11.23 6.19
C ARG A 42 5.64 10.38 7.37
N PHE A 43 6.08 9.15 7.14
CA PHE A 43 6.64 8.31 8.20
C PHE A 43 7.83 9.02 8.90
N GLN A 44 7.93 8.86 10.22
CA GLN A 44 8.95 9.52 11.04
C GLN A 44 10.28 8.76 11.09
N GLY A 45 10.22 7.45 10.84
CA GLY A 45 11.41 6.60 10.84
C GLY A 45 11.15 5.31 10.09
N CYS A 46 12.22 4.58 9.83
CA CYS A 46 12.12 3.27 9.20
C CYS A 46 13.28 2.35 9.58
N ILE A 47 13.07 1.04 9.44
CA ILE A 47 14.14 0.03 9.54
C ILE A 47 14.20 -0.83 8.28
N THR A 48 15.39 -1.28 7.90
CA THR A 48 15.57 -2.22 6.78
C THR A 48 14.90 -3.56 7.11
N VAL A 49 14.16 -4.10 6.15
CA VAL A 49 13.60 -5.44 6.23
C VAL A 49 14.59 -6.41 5.58
N TYR A 50 15.08 -7.37 6.37
CA TYR A 50 15.93 -8.45 5.90
C TYR A 50 15.09 -9.71 5.66
N ASP A 51 15.52 -10.56 4.74
CA ASP A 51 14.94 -11.89 4.56
C ASP A 51 15.50 -12.90 5.58
N LYS A 52 15.07 -14.15 5.48
CA LYS A 52 15.48 -15.25 6.37
C LYS A 52 16.98 -15.58 6.31
N ASN A 53 17.70 -15.08 5.30
CA ASN A 53 19.13 -15.28 5.10
C ASN A 53 19.93 -14.01 5.45
N GLU A 54 19.30 -13.03 6.11
CA GLU A 54 19.90 -11.72 6.42
C GLU A 54 20.24 -10.85 5.19
N GLU A 55 19.61 -11.13 4.05
CA GLU A 55 19.80 -10.35 2.82
C GLU A 55 18.84 -9.16 2.77
N ASP A 56 19.33 -8.00 2.31
CA ASP A 56 18.54 -6.77 2.19
C ASP A 56 17.43 -6.94 1.14
N THR A 57 16.17 -6.82 1.58
CA THR A 57 15.00 -6.96 0.70
C THR A 57 14.71 -5.73 -0.15
N LEU A 58 15.42 -4.61 0.08
CA LEU A 58 15.18 -3.28 -0.50
C LEU A 58 13.84 -2.66 -0.07
N TRP A 59 13.26 -3.18 1.01
CA TRP A 59 12.11 -2.62 1.69
C TRP A 59 12.54 -2.07 3.04
N VAL A 60 11.96 -0.93 3.42
CA VAL A 60 12.09 -0.38 4.76
C VAL A 60 10.72 -0.35 5.42
N ARG A 61 10.62 -0.88 6.65
CA ARG A 61 9.41 -0.81 7.45
C ARG A 61 9.27 0.59 8.02
N CYS A 62 8.16 1.24 7.71
CA CYS A 62 7.87 2.61 8.11
C CYS A 62 7.19 2.68 9.48
N TYR A 63 7.53 3.70 10.25
CA TYR A 63 6.90 4.03 11.53
C TYR A 63 6.33 5.44 11.48
N TYR A 64 5.12 5.58 12.00
CA TYR A 64 4.43 6.87 12.12
C TYR A 64 4.38 7.28 13.60
N SER A 65 4.11 8.56 13.85
CA SER A 65 3.79 9.00 15.21
C SER A 65 2.56 8.27 15.75
N ASP A 66 2.43 8.14 17.06
CA ASP A 66 1.23 7.57 17.67
C ASP A 66 -0.04 8.28 17.21
N SER A 67 0.01 9.62 17.07
CA SER A 67 -1.10 10.43 16.57
C SER A 67 -1.50 10.14 15.12
N GLU A 68 -0.55 9.83 14.25
CA GLU A 68 -0.83 9.54 12.83
C GLU A 68 -1.11 8.06 12.60
N ARG A 69 -0.55 7.18 13.42
CA ARG A 69 -0.66 5.73 13.27
C ARG A 69 -2.11 5.29 13.27
N ASP A 70 -2.91 5.72 14.23
CA ASP A 70 -4.32 5.31 14.32
C ASP A 70 -5.13 5.77 13.10
N ILE A 71 -4.83 6.98 12.60
CA ILE A 71 -5.49 7.56 11.43
C ILE A 71 -5.11 6.78 10.16
N ILE A 72 -3.81 6.49 9.98
CA ILE A 72 -3.29 5.74 8.84
C ILE A 72 -3.80 4.31 8.87
N ASP A 73 -3.74 3.64 10.03
CA ASP A 73 -4.16 2.26 10.16
C ASP A 73 -5.67 2.13 9.88
N ALA A 74 -6.49 3.02 10.43
CA ALA A 74 -7.93 3.04 10.12
C ALA A 74 -8.20 3.25 8.62
N ALA A 75 -7.47 4.17 7.98
CA ALA A 75 -7.62 4.40 6.55
C ALA A 75 -7.18 3.19 5.71
N LEU A 76 -6.08 2.52 6.08
CA LEU A 76 -5.59 1.33 5.39
C LEU A 76 -6.51 0.11 5.56
N LYS A 77 -7.12 -0.07 6.73
CA LYS A 77 -8.14 -1.11 6.95
C LYS A 77 -9.37 -0.86 6.07
N LYS A 78 -9.82 0.39 5.95
CA LYS A 78 -10.92 0.75 5.04
C LYS A 78 -10.57 0.50 3.58
N VAL A 79 -9.33 0.77 3.17
CA VAL A 79 -8.86 0.42 1.82
C VAL A 79 -8.97 -1.09 1.61
N TYR A 80 -8.51 -1.88 2.57
CA TYR A 80 -8.61 -3.32 2.48
C TYR A 80 -10.06 -3.79 2.36
N ASP A 81 -10.95 -3.26 3.19
CA ASP A 81 -12.38 -3.61 3.16
C ASP A 81 -12.99 -3.30 1.78
N ILE A 82 -12.77 -2.09 1.24
CA ILE A 82 -13.20 -1.73 -0.12
C ILE A 82 -12.64 -2.68 -1.20
N LEU A 83 -11.43 -3.21 -0.99
CA LEU A 83 -10.75 -4.07 -1.97
C LEU A 83 -11.03 -5.56 -1.82
N HIS A 84 -11.56 -6.04 -0.70
CA HIS A 84 -11.66 -7.49 -0.43
C HIS A 84 -12.99 -7.91 0.18
N SER A 85 -13.79 -6.96 0.66
CA SER A 85 -15.11 -7.18 1.26
C SER A 85 -16.16 -6.56 0.34
N ASP A 86 -17.38 -7.10 0.35
CA ASP A 86 -18.54 -6.51 -0.34
C ASP A 86 -19.03 -5.20 0.37
N GLY A 87 -18.22 -4.62 1.25
CA GLY A 87 -18.47 -3.38 1.99
C GLY A 87 -19.20 -3.58 3.32
N SER A 88 -19.07 -4.75 3.97
CA SER A 88 -19.59 -4.95 5.33
C SER A 88 -18.59 -4.46 6.38
N ASP A 89 -18.89 -3.33 7.02
CA ASP A 89 -18.04 -2.67 8.04
C ASP A 89 -17.69 -3.56 9.26
N ASP A 90 -18.45 -4.65 9.49
CA ASP A 90 -18.31 -5.54 10.66
C ASP A 90 -16.94 -6.24 10.77
N LEU A 91 -16.12 -6.21 9.70
CA LEU A 91 -14.81 -6.86 9.67
C LEU A 91 -13.65 -5.98 10.15
N LEU A 92 -13.81 -4.64 10.17
CA LEU A 92 -12.70 -3.71 10.41
C LEU A 92 -12.01 -3.89 11.77
N ASP A 93 -12.78 -4.20 12.81
CA ASP A 93 -12.28 -4.41 14.18
C ASP A 93 -11.38 -5.64 14.29
N TYR A 94 -11.53 -6.60 13.37
CA TYR A 94 -10.75 -7.83 13.31
C TYR A 94 -9.54 -7.72 12.38
N LEU A 95 -9.30 -6.56 11.77
CA LEU A 95 -8.14 -6.33 10.92
C LEU A 95 -7.03 -5.63 11.70
N SER A 96 -5.79 -6.02 11.42
CA SER A 96 -4.56 -5.41 11.94
C SER A 96 -3.67 -5.00 10.78
N VAL A 97 -3.11 -3.78 10.84
CA VAL A 97 -2.02 -3.36 9.95
C VAL A 97 -0.71 -3.85 10.56
N ASP A 98 -0.24 -5.00 10.09
CA ASP A 98 0.97 -5.63 10.62
C ASP A 98 2.24 -4.92 10.14
N ALA A 99 2.22 -4.38 8.91
CA ALA A 99 3.37 -3.74 8.30
C ALA A 99 2.97 -2.73 7.23
N VAL A 100 3.66 -1.60 7.23
CA VAL A 100 3.70 -0.64 6.12
C VAL A 100 5.15 -0.55 5.67
N ASP A 101 5.47 -1.21 4.57
CA ASP A 101 6.83 -1.25 4.04
C ASP A 101 6.93 -0.35 2.81
N TYR A 102 7.96 0.47 2.74
CA TYR A 102 8.27 1.33 1.60
C TYR A 102 9.43 0.76 0.79
N CYS A 103 9.27 0.69 -0.52
CA CYS A 103 10.34 0.24 -1.39
C CYS A 103 11.34 1.38 -1.61
N THR A 104 12.59 1.19 -1.19
CA THR A 104 13.65 2.21 -1.34
C THR A 104 14.20 2.25 -2.77
N PHE A 105 14.02 1.14 -3.50
CA PHE A 105 14.49 0.91 -4.86
C PHE A 105 13.33 0.90 -5.88
N GLY A 106 13.64 1.03 -7.17
CA GLY A 106 12.62 1.03 -8.23
C GLY A 106 12.04 2.41 -8.58
N ASN A 107 11.41 2.51 -9.75
CA ASN A 107 10.95 3.80 -10.31
C ASN A 107 9.74 4.38 -9.55
N THR A 108 8.76 3.54 -9.21
CA THR A 108 7.49 3.98 -8.61
C THR A 108 7.45 3.86 -7.09
N LYS A 109 8.52 3.35 -6.48
CA LYS A 109 8.73 3.18 -5.02
C LYS A 109 7.43 2.87 -4.25
N PRO A 110 6.76 1.74 -4.53
CA PRO A 110 5.46 1.45 -3.90
C PRO A 110 5.57 1.31 -2.39
N PHE A 111 4.45 1.54 -1.71
CA PHE A 111 4.20 0.98 -0.38
C PHE A 111 3.59 -0.41 -0.52
N ARG A 112 3.99 -1.33 0.35
CA ARG A 112 3.41 -2.65 0.55
C ARG A 112 2.80 -2.69 1.94
N ILE A 113 1.50 -2.94 2.02
CA ILE A 113 0.74 -2.94 3.26
C ILE A 113 0.32 -4.36 3.56
N LYS A 114 0.68 -4.87 4.74
CA LYS A 114 0.27 -6.17 5.25
C LYS A 114 -0.94 -5.98 6.16
N ILE A 115 -2.08 -6.52 5.75
CA ILE A 115 -3.27 -6.61 6.60
C ILE A 115 -3.41 -8.04 7.08
N ARG A 116 -3.65 -8.22 8.36
CA ARG A 116 -3.89 -9.52 8.99
C ARG A 116 -5.26 -9.53 9.64
N ASN A 117 -6.01 -10.61 9.43
CA ASN A 117 -7.21 -10.91 10.18
C ASN A 117 -6.81 -11.58 11.50
N ILE A 118 -7.13 -10.96 12.63
CA ILE A 118 -6.71 -11.42 13.96
C ILE A 118 -7.45 -12.68 14.42
N LEU A 119 -8.60 -13.01 13.82
CA LEU A 119 -9.42 -14.17 14.20
C LEU A 119 -8.84 -15.49 13.68
N ASN A 120 -8.24 -15.46 12.48
CA ASN A 120 -7.75 -16.65 11.80
C ASN A 120 -6.27 -16.58 11.40
N ASP A 121 -5.59 -15.48 11.74
CA ASP A 121 -4.19 -15.19 11.43
C ASP A 121 -3.86 -15.12 9.92
N GLY A 122 -4.88 -15.17 9.06
CA GLY A 122 -4.75 -14.98 7.62
C GLY A 122 -4.32 -13.56 7.29
N PHE A 123 -3.44 -13.39 6.30
CA PHE A 123 -2.97 -12.07 5.89
C PHE A 123 -3.01 -11.88 4.38
N THR A 124 -3.06 -10.61 3.98
CA THR A 124 -3.04 -10.19 2.58
C THR A 124 -2.16 -8.96 2.43
N TYR A 125 -1.49 -8.86 1.28
CA TYR A 125 -0.75 -7.67 0.91
C TYR A 125 -1.52 -6.89 -0.16
N PHE A 126 -1.58 -5.57 0.01
CA PHE A 126 -1.93 -4.66 -1.08
C PHE A 126 -0.85 -3.60 -1.26
N TYR A 127 -0.84 -2.94 -2.41
CA TYR A 127 0.21 -1.99 -2.78
C TYR A 127 -0.36 -0.62 -3.12
N VAL A 128 0.23 0.42 -2.56
CA VAL A 128 -0.09 1.82 -2.90
C VAL A 128 1.05 2.40 -3.74
N LYS A 129 0.72 3.00 -4.89
CA LYS A 129 1.69 3.54 -5.86
C LYS A 129 1.37 5.00 -6.17
N LYS A 130 2.39 5.83 -6.36
CA LYS A 130 2.26 7.27 -6.67
C LYS A 130 1.32 7.60 -7.85
N GLN A 131 1.27 6.74 -8.86
CA GLN A 131 0.42 6.95 -10.05
C GLN A 131 -1.02 6.42 -9.87
N MET A 132 -1.39 5.90 -8.70
CA MET A 132 -2.77 5.58 -8.38
C MET A 132 -3.46 6.83 -7.82
N ARG A 133 -4.13 7.58 -8.70
CA ARG A 133 -5.26 8.44 -8.27
C ARG A 133 -6.53 7.62 -7.99
N HIS A 134 -6.54 6.37 -8.46
CA HIS A 134 -7.60 5.38 -8.28
C HIS A 134 -6.94 4.01 -8.12
N VAL A 135 -7.39 3.20 -7.15
CA VAL A 135 -7.03 1.79 -7.07
C VAL A 135 -8.02 1.00 -7.91
N PHE A 136 -7.48 0.10 -8.74
CA PHE A 136 -8.26 -0.80 -9.57
C PHE A 136 -8.09 -2.21 -9.00
N MET A 137 -9.21 -2.91 -8.82
CA MET A 137 -9.21 -4.35 -8.61
C MET A 137 -9.19 -5.05 -9.97
N ASP A 138 -8.39 -6.10 -10.09
CA ASP A 138 -8.44 -7.04 -11.21
C ASP A 138 -9.72 -7.89 -11.11
#